data_AF-A0A7S3VNS6-F1
#
_entry.id   AF-A0A7S3VNS6-F1
#
_cell.length_a   1.000
_cell.length_b   1.000
_cell.length_c   1.000
_cell.angle_alpha   90.00
_cell.angle_beta   90.00
_cell.angle_gamma   90.00
#
_symmetry.space_group_name_H-M   'P 1'
#
loop_
_entity.id
_entity.type
_entity.pdbx_description
1 polymer ?
#
loop_
_entity_poly.entity_id
_entity_poly.type
_entity_poly.pdbx_seq_one_letter_code
_entity_poly.pdbx_strand_id
1 'polypeptide(L)'
;MAPAIRRSLGATTSKPDEEACDDACDWKTPGGDLQLPSEKRDVYKSCFEDGIDPDTGLACGDERICYECFCKTALQQSMYEERSYCNRFQNVLLVATAAQALSVVVIVTVNLTVKLLIQWLSRLEKHHTRSKETRSITWALFTTQVLNFAVSIVVANAYLPRAQEAMEGSRARLIFFGGIYSDLTPNWYRDVGKPIMVSHLVGIVVRITLIGIPILLRFIKVKRRTKALTQAQMNAAYMGHEFQIAIRYGEHLTAIFVCWIFSSGIPLMYWSCAISFALHFWVEKYELLKVCSYPINYSSDLAKFVASTLPISTILHLLGACWAYSVIGVPRSPLAGGGARPVLETVALAFRGLWKHTTGLTAKQVCQAGCPS
;
A
#
# COMPACT_ATOMS: atom_id res chain seq x y z
N MET A 1 6.07 -4.39 -7.32
CA MET A 1 7.21 -5.26 -7.69
C MET A 1 7.90 -5.71 -6.42
N ALA A 2 8.27 -6.98 -6.31
CA ALA A 2 9.07 -7.47 -5.20
C ALA A 2 10.40 -6.69 -5.13
N PRO A 3 10.90 -6.35 -3.93
CA PRO A 3 12.18 -5.65 -3.76
C PRO A 3 13.37 -6.36 -4.44
N ALA A 4 13.33 -7.69 -4.53
CA ALA A 4 14.31 -8.50 -5.26
C ALA A 4 14.41 -8.14 -6.75
N ILE A 5 13.30 -7.73 -7.38
CA ILE A 5 13.27 -7.33 -8.80
C ILE A 5 13.75 -5.88 -8.97
N ARG A 6 13.60 -5.02 -7.95
CA ARG A 6 14.16 -3.66 -7.96
C ARG A 6 15.69 -3.65 -7.89
N ARG A 7 16.30 -4.65 -7.24
CA ARG A 7 17.76 -4.76 -7.07
C ARG A 7 18.49 -5.27 -8.33
N SER A 8 17.80 -5.97 -9.25
CA SER A 8 18.44 -6.61 -10.41
C SER A 8 18.51 -5.75 -11.68
N LEU A 9 17.87 -4.57 -11.69
CA LEU A 9 17.75 -3.72 -12.87
C LEU A 9 18.66 -2.49 -12.77
N GLY A 10 19.91 -2.63 -13.26
CA GLY A 10 20.70 -1.50 -13.76
C GLY A 10 22.07 -1.22 -13.11
N ALA A 11 23.12 -1.48 -13.91
CA ALA A 11 24.45 -0.86 -13.95
C ALA A 11 25.63 -1.43 -13.12
N THR A 12 26.67 -1.76 -13.91
CA THR A 12 28.14 -1.98 -13.69
C THR A 12 28.67 -3.26 -13.02
N THR A 13 29.96 -3.50 -13.30
CA THR A 13 30.73 -4.77 -13.36
C THR A 13 31.02 -5.47 -12.04
N SER A 14 30.84 -4.77 -10.92
CA SER A 14 30.85 -5.33 -9.57
C SER A 14 29.44 -5.25 -9.01
N LYS A 15 28.88 -6.37 -8.57
CA LYS A 15 27.72 -6.35 -7.68
C LYS A 15 28.26 -6.53 -6.27
N PRO A 16 28.74 -5.46 -5.59
CA PRO A 16 29.17 -5.61 -4.22
C PRO A 16 27.98 -6.11 -3.41
N ASP A 17 28.18 -7.20 -2.68
CA ASP A 17 27.17 -7.72 -1.78
C ASP A 17 26.92 -6.70 -0.66
N GLU A 18 25.67 -6.61 -0.21
CA GLU A 18 25.23 -5.69 0.86
C GLU A 18 26.09 -5.80 2.13
N GLU A 19 26.68 -6.96 2.38
CA GLU A 19 27.61 -7.23 3.49
C GLU A 19 28.97 -6.58 3.26
N ALA A 20 29.55 -6.74 2.06
CA ALA A 20 30.78 -6.05 1.70
C ALA A 20 30.61 -4.51 1.73
N CYS A 21 29.43 -4.02 1.34
CA CYS A 21 29.10 -2.61 1.43
C CYS A 21 28.97 -2.10 2.88
N ASP A 22 28.50 -2.94 3.80
CA ASP A 22 28.31 -2.56 5.20
C ASP A 22 29.61 -2.67 6.00
N ASP A 23 30.48 -3.62 5.63
CA ASP A 23 31.77 -3.84 6.29
C ASP A 23 32.85 -2.86 5.84
N ALA A 24 32.86 -2.48 4.54
CA ALA A 24 33.91 -1.65 3.97
C ALA A 24 33.65 -0.14 4.06
N CYS A 25 32.41 0.28 4.31
CA CYS A 25 32.00 1.67 4.12
C CYS A 25 31.37 2.27 5.39
N ASP A 26 31.67 3.55 5.64
CA ASP A 26 31.16 4.31 6.78
C ASP A 26 30.17 5.39 6.30
N TRP A 27 28.89 5.04 6.35
CA TRP A 27 27.77 5.74 5.70
C TRP A 27 26.44 5.51 6.39
N LYS A 28 26.43 4.73 7.49
CA LYS A 28 25.26 4.47 8.34
C LYS A 28 25.56 4.98 9.74
N THR A 29 24.63 5.73 10.30
CA THR A 29 24.70 6.11 11.72
C THR A 29 24.50 4.87 12.62
N PRO A 30 24.84 4.94 13.92
CA PRO A 30 24.53 3.87 14.86
C PRO A 30 23.03 3.49 14.94
N GLY A 31 22.14 4.39 14.50
CA GLY A 31 20.70 4.13 14.38
C GLY A 31 20.26 3.47 13.07
N GLY A 32 21.19 3.24 12.13
CA GLY A 32 20.92 2.63 10.81
C GLY A 32 20.45 3.62 9.73
N ASP A 33 20.40 4.92 10.05
CA ASP A 33 20.07 5.96 9.06
C ASP A 33 21.26 6.21 8.12
N LEU A 34 20.97 6.38 6.83
CA LEU A 34 22.00 6.72 5.83
C LEU A 34 22.43 8.17 5.98
N GLN A 35 23.68 8.36 6.36
CA GLN A 35 24.32 9.65 6.44
C GLN A 35 25.77 9.48 6.03
N LEU A 36 26.14 10.06 4.89
CA LEU A 36 27.52 10.08 4.42
C LEU A 36 28.17 11.41 4.86
N PRO A 37 29.19 11.38 5.75
CA PRO A 37 29.94 12.56 6.13
C PRO A 37 30.50 13.28 4.90
N SER A 38 30.52 14.61 4.92
CA SER A 38 31.02 15.41 3.79
C SER A 38 32.47 15.07 3.43
N GLU A 39 33.30 14.76 4.43
CA GLU A 39 34.71 14.40 4.27
C GLU A 39 34.90 13.11 3.45
N LYS A 40 34.01 12.13 3.60
CA LYS A 40 34.10 10.84 2.89
C LYS A 40 33.52 10.87 1.47
N ARG A 41 32.79 11.93 1.09
CA ARG A 41 32.18 12.04 -0.25
C ARG A 41 33.23 12.13 -1.35
N ASP A 42 34.23 12.97 -1.17
CA ASP A 42 35.25 13.16 -2.20
C ASP A 42 36.16 11.93 -2.30
N VAL A 43 36.51 11.32 -1.16
CA VAL A 43 37.28 10.07 -1.09
C VAL A 43 36.56 8.94 -1.83
N TYR A 44 35.31 8.64 -1.48
CA TYR A 44 34.58 7.52 -2.11
C TYR A 44 34.37 7.71 -3.60
N LYS A 45 34.09 8.95 -4.03
CA LYS A 45 33.93 9.25 -5.46
C LYS A 45 35.24 9.09 -6.23
N SER A 46 36.34 9.68 -5.73
CA SER A 46 37.68 9.55 -6.33
C SER A 46 38.16 8.09 -6.35
N CYS A 47 37.93 7.34 -5.27
CA CYS A 47 38.25 5.92 -5.20
C CYS A 47 37.50 5.08 -6.23
N PHE A 48 36.28 5.45 -6.57
CA PHE A 48 35.50 4.75 -7.60
C PHE A 48 35.88 5.15 -9.03
N GLU A 49 36.21 6.43 -9.26
CA GLU A 49 36.52 6.94 -10.60
C GLU A 49 37.98 6.69 -10.99
N ASP A 50 38.92 7.01 -10.09
CA ASP A 50 40.35 7.03 -10.36
C ASP A 50 41.11 5.93 -9.60
N GLY A 51 40.49 5.31 -8.60
CA GLY A 51 41.11 4.25 -7.80
C GLY A 51 42.18 4.75 -6.82
N ILE A 52 42.24 6.07 -6.59
CA ILE A 52 43.22 6.78 -5.77
C ILE A 52 42.49 7.63 -4.72
N ASP A 53 42.99 7.59 -3.49
CA ASP A 53 42.50 8.38 -2.37
C ASP A 53 43.05 9.82 -2.50
N PRO A 54 42.18 10.85 -2.56
CA PRO A 54 42.60 12.24 -2.76
C PRO A 54 43.38 12.80 -1.56
N ASP A 55 43.20 12.25 -0.35
CA ASP A 55 43.85 12.74 0.86
C ASP A 55 45.26 12.15 1.02
N THR A 56 45.44 10.89 0.64
CA THR A 56 46.71 10.15 0.84
C THR A 56 47.52 9.94 -0.45
N GLY A 57 46.89 10.05 -1.62
CA GLY A 57 47.52 9.76 -2.92
C GLY A 57 47.82 8.27 -3.14
N LEU A 58 47.34 7.38 -2.28
CA LEU A 58 47.55 5.94 -2.35
C LEU A 58 46.38 5.25 -3.08
N ALA A 59 46.61 4.02 -3.53
CA ALA A 59 45.56 3.22 -4.15
C ALA A 59 44.46 2.89 -3.13
N CYS A 60 43.20 3.16 -3.49
CA CYS A 60 42.07 2.82 -2.64
C CYS A 60 41.93 1.28 -2.55
N GLY A 61 41.85 0.77 -1.33
CA GLY A 61 41.55 -0.64 -1.06
C GLY A 61 40.06 -0.94 -1.21
N ASP A 62 39.44 -1.40 -0.12
CA ASP A 62 38.03 -1.79 -0.11
C ASP A 62 37.05 -0.60 -0.25
N GLU A 63 37.53 0.64 -0.06
CA GLU A 63 36.71 1.85 -0.24
C GLU A 63 36.23 2.07 -1.69
N ARG A 64 36.79 1.35 -2.68
CA ARG A 64 36.40 1.44 -4.10
C ARG A 64 34.92 1.11 -4.35
N ILE A 65 34.30 0.27 -3.52
CA ILE A 65 32.89 -0.10 -3.67
C ILE A 65 31.93 0.90 -3.01
N CYS A 66 32.42 1.79 -2.14
CA CYS A 66 31.58 2.59 -1.26
C CYS A 66 30.73 3.63 -1.97
N TYR A 67 31.22 4.22 -3.07
CA TYR A 67 30.41 5.14 -3.88
C TYR A 67 29.22 4.43 -4.54
N GLU A 68 29.44 3.25 -5.12
CA GLU A 68 28.38 2.46 -5.73
C GLU A 68 27.36 1.97 -4.70
N CYS A 69 27.84 1.47 -3.55
CA CYS A 69 27.02 1.08 -2.42
C CYS A 69 26.15 2.25 -1.94
N PHE A 70 26.78 3.40 -1.62
CA PHE A 70 26.11 4.64 -1.21
C PHE A 70 25.00 5.03 -2.15
N CYS A 71 25.35 5.18 -3.42
CA CYS A 71 24.42 5.68 -4.41
C CYS A 71 23.28 4.73 -4.74
N LYS A 72 23.53 3.41 -4.78
CA LYS A 72 22.45 2.44 -4.98
C LYS A 72 21.46 2.46 -3.84
N THR A 73 21.93 2.48 -2.59
CA THR A 73 21.02 2.51 -1.43
C THR A 73 20.31 3.84 -1.33
N ALA A 74 21.02 4.97 -1.32
CA ALA A 74 20.41 6.30 -1.18
C ALA A 74 19.33 6.57 -2.26
N LEU A 75 19.60 6.19 -3.52
CA LEU A 75 18.64 6.36 -4.61
C LEU A 75 17.46 5.36 -4.53
N GLN A 76 17.67 4.11 -4.11
CA GLN A 76 16.58 3.18 -3.82
C GLN A 76 15.67 3.70 -2.70
N GLN A 77 16.27 4.40 -1.73
CA GLN A 77 15.56 5.04 -0.62
C GLN A 77 14.85 6.35 -1.01
N SER A 78 14.93 6.77 -2.27
CA SER A 78 14.35 8.02 -2.78
C SER A 78 14.92 9.29 -2.09
N MET A 79 16.19 9.27 -1.65
CA MET A 79 16.87 10.46 -1.13
C MET A 79 17.24 11.39 -2.28
N TYR A 80 16.32 12.28 -2.65
CA TYR A 80 16.48 13.17 -3.81
C TYR A 80 17.64 14.16 -3.67
N GLU A 81 18.03 14.50 -2.44
CA GLU A 81 19.16 15.39 -2.15
C GLU A 81 20.49 14.81 -2.64
N GLU A 82 20.62 13.47 -2.63
CA GLU A 82 21.81 12.74 -3.08
C GLU A 82 21.90 12.60 -4.60
N ARG A 83 20.91 13.10 -5.35
CA ARG A 83 20.83 12.92 -6.80
C ARG A 83 22.00 13.57 -7.55
N SER A 84 22.50 14.70 -7.06
CA SER A 84 23.64 15.42 -7.67
C SER A 84 24.94 14.63 -7.50
N TYR A 85 25.18 14.12 -6.29
CA TYR A 85 26.34 13.28 -5.97
C TYR A 85 26.27 11.93 -6.71
N CYS A 86 25.10 11.29 -6.73
CA CYS A 86 24.90 9.97 -7.33
C CYS A 86 24.43 10.00 -8.79
N ASN A 87 24.87 10.99 -9.56
CA ASN A 87 24.38 11.22 -10.92
C ASN A 87 24.58 10.01 -11.86
N ARG A 88 25.66 9.26 -11.68
CA ARG A 88 26.01 8.06 -12.46
C ARG A 88 25.02 6.91 -12.27
N PHE A 89 24.30 6.88 -11.14
CA PHE A 89 23.33 5.84 -10.79
C PHE A 89 21.87 6.30 -10.87
N GLN A 90 21.58 7.44 -11.52
CA GLN A 90 20.22 7.99 -11.65
C GLN A 90 19.17 7.01 -12.20
N ASN A 91 19.59 6.05 -13.03
CA ASN A 91 18.70 4.99 -13.55
C ASN A 91 18.10 4.13 -12.42
N VAL A 92 18.81 3.94 -11.31
CA VAL A 92 18.32 3.19 -10.14
C VAL A 92 17.15 3.92 -9.48
N LEU A 93 17.26 5.25 -9.33
CA LEU A 93 16.17 6.09 -8.82
C LEU A 93 14.93 6.00 -9.72
N LEU A 94 15.14 6.07 -11.04
CA LEU A 94 14.07 5.98 -12.03
C LEU A 94 13.34 4.63 -11.92
N VAL A 95 14.08 3.51 -11.88
CA VAL A 95 13.51 2.16 -11.76
C VAL A 95 12.76 1.98 -10.44
N ALA A 96 13.35 2.41 -9.32
CA ALA A 96 12.73 2.32 -7.99
C ALA A 96 11.42 3.12 -7.92
N THR A 97 11.44 4.36 -8.42
CA THR A 97 10.26 5.24 -8.46
C THR A 97 9.19 4.70 -9.39
N ALA A 98 9.57 4.25 -10.60
CA ALA A 98 8.65 3.65 -11.56
C ALA A 98 7.99 2.38 -10.99
N ALA A 99 8.75 1.56 -10.25
CA ALA A 99 8.22 0.36 -9.62
C ALA A 99 7.24 0.65 -8.48
N GLN A 100 7.43 1.73 -7.72
CA GLN A 100 6.47 2.21 -6.72
C GLN A 100 5.21 2.75 -7.40
N ALA A 101 5.37 3.60 -8.42
CA ALA A 101 4.26 4.16 -9.19
C ALA A 101 3.42 3.05 -9.86
N LEU A 102 4.05 2.04 -10.45
CA LEU A 102 3.36 0.90 -11.04
C LEU A 102 2.50 0.15 -10.02
N SER A 103 2.99 -0.02 -8.79
CA SER A 103 2.21 -0.68 -7.73
C SER A 103 0.91 0.08 -7.43
N VAL A 104 0.99 1.41 -7.35
CA VAL A 104 -0.17 2.27 -7.12
C VAL A 104 -1.15 2.18 -8.29
N VAL A 105 -0.64 2.26 -9.52
CA VAL A 105 -1.46 2.15 -10.74
C VAL A 105 -2.21 0.82 -10.77
N VAL A 106 -1.53 -0.30 -10.52
CA VAL A 106 -2.16 -1.63 -10.48
C VAL A 106 -3.28 -1.68 -9.46
N ILE A 107 -3.05 -1.21 -8.23
CA ILE A 107 -4.08 -1.22 -7.18
C ILE A 107 -5.32 -0.41 -7.61
N VAL A 108 -5.10 0.80 -8.13
CA VAL A 108 -6.18 1.68 -8.60
C VAL A 108 -6.94 1.05 -9.77
N THR A 109 -6.24 0.49 -10.75
CA THR A 109 -6.84 -0.20 -11.90
C THR A 109 -7.66 -1.40 -11.46
N VAL A 110 -7.16 -2.25 -10.57
CA VAL A 110 -7.91 -3.41 -10.09
C VAL A 110 -9.17 -2.95 -9.34
N ASN A 111 -9.09 -1.93 -8.49
CA ASN A 111 -10.27 -1.42 -7.78
C ASN A 111 -11.33 -0.86 -8.72
N LEU A 112 -10.92 -0.21 -9.82
CA LEU A 112 -11.84 0.25 -10.86
C LEU A 112 -12.46 -0.93 -11.63
N THR A 113 -11.65 -1.90 -12.01
CA THR A 113 -12.11 -3.10 -12.73
C THR A 113 -13.10 -3.90 -11.89
N VAL A 114 -12.81 -4.12 -10.61
CA VAL A 114 -13.71 -4.82 -9.66
C VAL A 114 -15.08 -4.14 -9.61
N LYS A 115 -15.12 -2.81 -9.55
CA LYS A 115 -16.38 -2.05 -9.59
C LYS A 115 -17.18 -2.34 -10.84
N LEU A 116 -16.55 -2.29 -12.01
CA LEU A 116 -17.23 -2.55 -13.29
C LEU A 116 -17.71 -4.00 -13.39
N LEU A 117 -16.89 -4.96 -12.97
CA LEU A 117 -17.21 -6.39 -12.99
C LEU A 117 -18.37 -6.72 -12.07
N ILE A 118 -18.39 -6.18 -10.84
CA ILE A 118 -19.46 -6.44 -9.87
C ILE A 118 -20.79 -5.88 -10.38
N GLN A 119 -20.80 -4.68 -10.98
CA GLN A 119 -22.01 -4.14 -11.60
C GLN A 119 -22.53 -4.98 -12.77
N TRP A 120 -21.63 -5.63 -13.51
CA TRP A 120 -22.01 -6.53 -14.59
C TRP A 120 -22.54 -7.86 -14.05
N LEU A 121 -21.82 -8.48 -13.10
CA LEU A 121 -22.19 -9.73 -12.44
C LEU A 121 -23.52 -9.61 -11.69
N SER A 122 -23.78 -8.50 -11.00
CA SER A 122 -25.01 -8.30 -10.23
C SER A 122 -26.27 -8.34 -11.10
N ARG A 123 -26.16 -7.93 -12.37
CA ARG A 123 -27.26 -8.04 -13.35
C ARG A 123 -27.53 -9.48 -13.75
N LEU A 124 -26.53 -10.35 -13.67
CA LEU A 124 -26.65 -11.78 -13.97
C LEU A 124 -27.21 -12.57 -12.78
N GLU A 125 -26.98 -12.12 -11.54
CA GLU A 125 -27.47 -12.78 -10.31
C GLU A 125 -29.01 -12.78 -10.17
N LYS A 126 -29.74 -11.95 -10.94
CA LYS A 126 -31.22 -11.91 -10.98
C LYS A 126 -31.88 -11.91 -9.60
N HIS A 127 -31.48 -11.00 -8.71
CA HIS A 127 -32.08 -10.84 -7.40
C HIS A 127 -33.58 -10.52 -7.47
N HIS A 128 -34.39 -11.18 -6.63
CA HIS A 128 -35.83 -10.94 -6.56
C HIS A 128 -36.22 -9.54 -6.06
N THR A 129 -35.31 -8.84 -5.34
CA THR A 129 -35.59 -7.51 -4.79
C THR A 129 -34.38 -6.60 -4.96
N ARG A 130 -34.64 -5.30 -5.18
CA ARG A 130 -33.58 -4.27 -5.29
C ARG A 130 -32.78 -4.10 -4.00
N SER A 131 -33.39 -4.28 -2.84
CA SER A 131 -32.68 -4.21 -1.56
C SER A 131 -31.65 -5.35 -1.42
N LYS A 132 -31.98 -6.58 -1.82
CA LYS A 132 -31.04 -7.71 -1.85
C LYS A 132 -29.91 -7.48 -2.85
N GLU A 133 -30.24 -6.98 -4.05
CA GLU A 133 -29.25 -6.62 -5.07
C GLU A 133 -28.25 -5.58 -4.55
N THR A 134 -28.77 -4.49 -3.96
CA THR A 134 -27.97 -3.40 -3.39
C THR A 134 -27.04 -3.92 -2.29
N ARG A 135 -27.54 -4.77 -1.38
CA ARG A 135 -26.72 -5.38 -0.33
C ARG A 135 -25.64 -6.31 -0.90
N SER A 136 -25.98 -7.13 -1.90
CA SER A 136 -25.03 -8.02 -2.58
C SER A 136 -23.88 -7.21 -3.21
N ILE A 137 -24.22 -6.17 -3.98
CA ILE A 137 -23.25 -5.27 -4.62
C ILE A 137 -22.36 -4.60 -3.58
N THR A 138 -22.94 -4.02 -2.52
CA THR A 138 -22.18 -3.37 -1.46
C THR A 138 -21.21 -4.34 -0.80
N TRP A 139 -21.67 -5.53 -0.43
CA TRP A 139 -20.84 -6.55 0.25
C TRP A 139 -19.72 -7.10 -0.64
N ALA A 140 -20.04 -7.43 -1.90
CA ALA A 140 -19.06 -7.91 -2.86
C ALA A 140 -17.99 -6.84 -3.10
N LEU A 141 -18.40 -5.59 -3.33
CA LEU A 141 -17.48 -4.50 -3.63
C LEU A 141 -16.59 -4.17 -2.43
N PHE A 142 -17.17 -4.08 -1.24
CA PHE A 142 -16.45 -3.90 0.01
C PHE A 142 -15.41 -5.02 0.21
N THR A 143 -15.85 -6.28 0.18
CA THR A 143 -14.99 -7.42 0.51
C THR A 143 -13.85 -7.55 -0.50
N THR A 144 -14.15 -7.47 -1.79
CA THR A 144 -13.13 -7.59 -2.84
C THR A 144 -12.13 -6.43 -2.78
N GLN A 145 -12.59 -5.20 -2.55
CA GLN A 145 -11.67 -4.06 -2.47
C GLN A 145 -10.82 -4.09 -1.20
N VAL A 146 -11.37 -4.46 -0.04
CA VAL A 146 -10.57 -4.62 1.20
C VAL A 146 -9.51 -5.70 1.02
N LEU A 147 -9.87 -6.85 0.44
CA LEU A 147 -8.91 -7.92 0.17
C LEU A 147 -7.80 -7.46 -0.76
N ASN A 148 -8.15 -6.79 -1.87
CA ASN A 148 -7.18 -6.27 -2.83
C ASN A 148 -6.25 -5.21 -2.20
N PHE A 149 -6.81 -4.32 -1.38
CA PHE A 149 -6.10 -3.14 -0.89
C PHE A 149 -5.27 -3.44 0.37
N ALA A 150 -5.83 -4.16 1.34
CA ALA A 150 -5.19 -4.41 2.62
C ALA A 150 -4.48 -5.76 2.67
N VAL A 151 -5.09 -6.81 2.10
CA VAL A 151 -4.56 -8.17 2.28
C VAL A 151 -3.56 -8.52 1.19
N SER A 152 -3.88 -8.28 -0.09
CA SER A 152 -3.05 -8.72 -1.21
C SER A 152 -1.64 -8.13 -1.19
N ILE A 153 -1.51 -6.83 -0.93
CA ILE A 153 -0.19 -6.19 -0.88
C ILE A 153 0.65 -6.65 0.32
N VAL A 154 0.03 -6.85 1.48
CA VAL A 154 0.71 -7.34 2.68
C VAL A 154 1.18 -8.78 2.44
N VAL A 155 0.28 -9.65 1.99
CA VAL A 155 0.59 -11.07 1.74
C VAL A 155 1.64 -11.26 0.64
N ALA A 156 1.61 -10.43 -0.41
CA ALA A 156 2.59 -10.51 -1.49
C ALA A 156 4.01 -10.06 -1.06
N ASN A 157 4.12 -9.23 -0.02
CA ASN A 157 5.40 -8.71 0.47
C ASN A 157 5.84 -9.32 1.82
N ALA A 158 4.97 -10.10 2.47
CA ALA A 158 5.29 -10.84 3.67
C ALA A 158 6.24 -12.01 3.37
N TYR A 159 7.14 -12.28 4.30
CA TYR A 159 8.03 -13.43 4.29
C TYR A 159 7.64 -14.40 5.41
N LEU A 160 7.12 -15.57 5.04
CA LEU A 160 6.75 -16.64 5.98
C LEU A 160 7.34 -17.98 5.50
N PRO A 161 8.55 -18.36 5.96
CA PRO A 161 9.28 -19.50 5.41
C PRO A 161 8.52 -20.82 5.53
N ARG A 162 7.88 -21.09 6.68
CA ARG A 162 7.08 -22.31 6.87
C ARG A 162 5.82 -22.37 6.00
N ALA A 163 5.21 -21.22 5.72
CA ALA A 163 4.08 -21.16 4.81
C ALA A 163 4.53 -21.44 3.36
N GLN A 164 5.75 -21.01 2.99
CA GLN A 164 6.34 -21.34 1.69
C GLN A 164 6.74 -22.81 1.57
N GLU A 165 7.31 -23.40 2.63
CA GLU A 165 7.64 -24.83 2.71
C GLU A 165 6.38 -25.69 2.53
N ALA A 166 5.26 -25.30 3.16
CA ALA A 166 3.97 -25.99 2.98
C ALA A 166 3.39 -25.86 1.56
N MET A 167 3.89 -24.94 0.74
CA MET A 167 3.46 -24.70 -0.64
C MET A 167 4.47 -25.20 -1.68
N GLU A 168 5.47 -25.99 -1.27
CA GLU A 168 6.45 -26.57 -2.19
C GLU A 168 5.80 -27.39 -3.31
N GLY A 169 6.29 -27.19 -4.54
CA GLY A 169 5.73 -27.81 -5.75
C GLY A 169 4.57 -27.05 -6.41
N SER A 170 4.01 -26.02 -5.76
CA SER A 170 2.90 -25.23 -6.32
C SER A 170 3.37 -23.89 -6.94
N ARG A 171 2.70 -23.44 -8.01
CA ARG A 171 2.90 -22.09 -8.58
C ARG A 171 2.53 -20.97 -7.59
N ALA A 172 1.76 -21.29 -6.55
CA ALA A 172 1.35 -20.37 -5.50
C ALA A 172 2.56 -19.87 -4.66
N ARG A 173 3.62 -20.67 -4.52
CA ARG A 173 4.87 -20.30 -3.83
C ARG A 173 5.51 -19.02 -4.39
N LEU A 174 5.34 -18.75 -5.70
CA LEU A 174 5.88 -17.55 -6.36
C LEU A 174 5.08 -16.28 -6.06
N ILE A 175 3.84 -16.41 -5.60
CA ILE A 175 2.89 -15.30 -5.46
C ILE A 175 2.63 -14.97 -3.99
N PHE A 176 2.56 -15.99 -3.14
CA PHE A 176 2.22 -15.84 -1.73
C PHE A 176 3.46 -16.03 -0.84
N PHE A 177 3.64 -15.12 0.12
CA PHE A 177 4.64 -15.23 1.20
C PHE A 177 6.12 -15.33 0.77
N GLY A 178 6.43 -15.04 -0.50
CA GLY A 178 7.78 -14.95 -1.05
C GLY A 178 8.39 -13.55 -1.02
N GLY A 179 7.83 -12.67 -0.19
CA GLY A 179 8.38 -11.33 0.03
C GLY A 179 9.67 -11.38 0.86
N ILE A 180 10.16 -10.19 1.23
CA ILE A 180 11.41 -10.04 2.00
C ILE A 180 11.19 -9.46 3.40
N TYR A 181 9.97 -9.06 3.73
CA TYR A 181 9.65 -8.45 5.01
C TYR A 181 8.99 -9.48 5.93
N SER A 182 9.68 -9.83 7.00
CA SER A 182 9.12 -10.64 8.09
C SER A 182 8.18 -9.83 8.97
N ASP A 183 8.37 -8.51 9.08
CA ASP A 183 7.56 -7.64 9.94
C ASP A 183 7.54 -6.16 9.46
N LEU A 184 6.90 -5.29 10.25
CA LEU A 184 6.75 -3.85 10.07
C LEU A 184 8.05 -3.07 10.32
N THR A 185 9.10 -3.45 9.61
CA THR A 185 10.40 -2.76 9.60
C THR A 185 10.30 -1.37 8.94
N PRO A 186 11.27 -0.46 9.18
CA PRO A 186 11.32 0.82 8.47
C PRO A 186 11.25 0.68 6.94
N ASN A 187 11.91 -0.36 6.41
CA ASN A 187 11.86 -0.66 4.97
C ASN A 187 10.47 -1.14 4.52
N TRP A 188 9.74 -1.88 5.35
CA TRP A 188 8.34 -2.23 5.06
C TRP A 188 7.47 -0.99 4.93
N TYR A 189 7.60 -0.01 5.84
CA TYR A 189 6.84 1.24 5.74
C TYR A 189 7.18 2.01 4.47
N ARG A 190 8.44 2.01 4.04
CA ARG A 190 8.87 2.66 2.79
C ARG A 190 8.30 1.97 1.55
N ASP A 191 8.37 0.64 1.50
CA ASP A 191 8.10 -0.14 0.29
C ASP A 191 6.68 -0.67 0.17
N VAL A 192 5.98 -0.83 1.30
CA VAL A 192 4.60 -1.35 1.38
C VAL A 192 3.68 -0.30 1.99
N GLY A 193 4.00 0.23 3.16
CA GLY A 193 3.15 1.20 3.87
C GLY A 193 2.86 2.47 3.08
N LYS A 194 3.90 3.09 2.51
CA LYS A 194 3.78 4.32 1.69
C LYS A 194 2.90 4.07 0.45
N PRO A 195 3.12 3.03 -0.38
CA PRO A 195 2.20 2.71 -1.48
C PRO A 195 0.75 2.46 -1.05
N ILE A 196 0.48 1.85 0.11
CA ILE A 196 -0.90 1.69 0.62
C ILE A 196 -1.54 3.07 0.83
N MET A 197 -0.84 3.99 1.52
CA MET A 197 -1.33 5.36 1.76
C MET A 197 -1.54 6.13 0.46
N VAL A 198 -0.54 6.12 -0.43
CA VAL A 198 -0.61 6.83 -1.71
C VAL A 198 -1.73 6.27 -2.57
N SER A 199 -1.92 4.96 -2.63
CA SER A 199 -3.02 4.35 -3.39
C SER A 199 -4.39 4.76 -2.87
N HIS A 200 -4.52 4.99 -1.56
CA HIS A 200 -5.78 5.39 -0.95
C HIS A 200 -6.11 6.82 -1.35
N LEU A 201 -5.13 7.72 -1.24
CA LEU A 201 -5.24 9.11 -1.66
C LEU A 201 -5.53 9.25 -3.15
N VAL A 202 -4.81 8.51 -4.01
CA VAL A 202 -5.10 8.47 -5.44
C VAL A 202 -6.52 7.94 -5.70
N GLY A 203 -6.97 6.94 -4.96
CA GLY A 203 -8.34 6.44 -5.00
C GLY A 203 -9.39 7.53 -4.71
N ILE A 204 -9.15 8.39 -3.71
CA ILE A 204 -10.02 9.55 -3.41
C ILE A 204 -10.10 10.48 -4.62
N VAL A 205 -8.93 10.88 -5.17
CA VAL A 205 -8.85 11.79 -6.31
C VAL A 205 -9.54 11.20 -7.53
N VAL A 206 -9.30 9.92 -7.85
CA VAL A 206 -9.95 9.22 -8.96
C VAL A 206 -11.46 9.21 -8.79
N ARG A 207 -11.98 8.87 -7.60
CA ARG A 207 -13.43 8.88 -7.36
C ARG A 207 -14.05 10.25 -7.56
N ILE A 208 -13.44 11.31 -7.00
CA ILE A 208 -13.92 12.69 -7.20
C ILE A 208 -13.88 13.09 -8.68
N THR A 209 -12.80 12.74 -9.38
CA THR A 209 -12.63 13.02 -10.81
C THR A 209 -13.70 12.30 -11.65
N LEU A 210 -14.00 11.04 -11.33
CA LEU A 210 -15.04 10.27 -12.02
C LEU A 210 -16.44 10.83 -11.81
N ILE A 211 -16.73 11.49 -10.68
CA ILE A 211 -17.99 12.25 -10.47
C ILE A 211 -18.05 13.51 -11.37
N GLY A 212 -16.91 14.06 -11.78
CA GLY A 212 -16.83 15.13 -12.76
C GLY A 212 -17.41 14.76 -14.13
N ILE A 213 -17.34 13.48 -14.52
CA ILE A 213 -17.86 12.99 -15.81
C ILE A 213 -19.38 13.17 -15.93
N PRO A 214 -20.24 12.65 -15.02
CA PRO A 214 -21.68 12.87 -15.11
C PRO A 214 -22.08 14.35 -15.01
N ILE A 215 -21.34 15.15 -14.23
CA ILE A 215 -21.53 16.60 -14.16
C ILE A 215 -21.33 17.22 -15.56
N LEU A 216 -20.21 16.92 -16.22
CA LEU A 216 -19.91 17.42 -17.55
C LEU A 216 -20.95 16.94 -18.58
N LEU A 217 -21.31 15.65 -18.55
CA LEU A 217 -22.31 15.07 -19.45
C LEU A 217 -23.69 15.74 -19.26
N ARG A 218 -24.06 16.10 -18.03
CA ARG A 218 -25.28 16.86 -17.75
C ARG A 218 -25.24 18.24 -18.43
N PHE A 219 -24.14 18.98 -18.30
CA PHE A 219 -24.00 20.27 -18.99
C PHE A 219 -24.12 20.13 -20.51
N ILE A 220 -23.50 19.10 -21.10
CA ILE A 220 -23.58 18.82 -22.55
C ILE A 220 -25.02 18.47 -22.96
N LYS A 221 -25.71 17.60 -22.22
CA LYS A 221 -27.11 17.22 -22.49
C LYS A 221 -28.04 18.44 -22.43
N VAL A 222 -27.93 19.24 -21.37
CA VAL A 222 -28.74 20.45 -21.18
C VAL A 222 -28.45 21.50 -22.25
N LYS A 223 -27.21 21.61 -22.76
CA LYS A 223 -26.89 22.48 -23.90
C LYS A 223 -27.52 21.99 -25.20
N ARG A 224 -27.63 20.68 -25.40
CA ARG A 224 -28.27 20.06 -26.57
C ARG A 224 -29.80 20.11 -26.54
N ARG A 225 -30.43 20.60 -25.47
CA ARG A 225 -31.89 20.70 -25.35
C ARG A 225 -32.55 21.46 -26.49
N THR A 226 -31.86 22.46 -27.05
CA THR A 226 -32.39 23.30 -28.14
C THR A 226 -32.52 22.54 -29.45
N LYS A 227 -31.91 21.35 -29.55
CA LYS A 227 -32.02 20.44 -30.70
C LYS A 227 -33.10 19.35 -30.49
N ALA A 228 -33.83 19.36 -29.38
CA ALA A 228 -34.87 18.37 -29.11
C ALA A 228 -36.09 18.62 -30.01
N LEU A 229 -36.52 17.58 -30.75
CA LEU A 229 -37.68 17.63 -31.64
C LEU A 229 -38.99 17.32 -30.91
N THR A 230 -38.91 16.58 -29.81
CA THR A 230 -40.08 16.17 -29.02
C THR A 230 -39.95 16.58 -27.56
N GLN A 231 -41.09 16.75 -26.88
CA GLN A 231 -41.11 17.02 -25.43
C GLN A 231 -40.40 15.90 -24.64
N ALA A 232 -40.52 14.65 -25.09
CA ALA A 232 -39.82 13.52 -24.47
C ALA A 232 -38.29 13.66 -24.56
N GLN A 233 -37.76 14.08 -25.71
CA GLN A 233 -36.33 14.36 -25.88
C GLN A 233 -35.87 15.54 -25.03
N MET A 234 -36.70 16.59 -24.91
CA MET A 234 -36.41 17.73 -24.06
C MET A 234 -36.36 17.34 -22.58
N ASN A 235 -37.33 16.57 -22.09
CA ASN A 235 -37.36 16.04 -20.73
C ASN A 235 -36.14 15.15 -20.46
N ALA A 236 -35.80 14.25 -21.39
CA ALA A 236 -34.63 13.38 -21.27
C ALA A 236 -33.30 14.16 -21.24
N ALA A 237 -33.22 15.32 -21.88
CA ALA A 237 -32.04 16.19 -21.82
C ALA A 237 -31.81 16.79 -20.42
N TYR A 238 -32.88 16.96 -19.62
CA TYR A 238 -32.81 17.42 -18.23
C TYR A 238 -32.68 16.28 -17.22
N MET A 239 -32.94 15.03 -17.61
CA MET A 239 -32.80 13.88 -16.72
C MET A 239 -31.32 13.58 -16.43
N GLY A 240 -31.00 13.54 -15.14
CA GLY A 240 -29.72 13.08 -14.60
C GLY A 240 -29.52 11.57 -14.72
N HIS A 241 -28.37 11.09 -14.25
CA HIS A 241 -28.16 9.67 -14.03
C HIS A 241 -28.72 9.23 -12.67
N GLU A 242 -28.88 7.91 -12.50
CA GLU A 242 -29.28 7.32 -11.23
C GLU A 242 -28.15 7.37 -10.19
N PHE A 243 -28.50 7.69 -8.95
CA PHE A 243 -27.56 7.73 -7.83
C PHE A 243 -27.26 6.31 -7.32
N GLN A 244 -26.06 5.80 -7.61
CA GLN A 244 -25.67 4.43 -7.27
C GLN A 244 -25.25 4.30 -5.79
N ILE A 245 -26.23 4.17 -4.90
CA ILE A 245 -26.01 4.10 -3.44
C ILE A 245 -25.18 2.87 -3.02
N ALA A 246 -25.42 1.71 -3.63
CA ALA A 246 -24.76 0.44 -3.27
C ALA A 246 -23.22 0.53 -3.36
N ILE A 247 -22.75 1.12 -4.46
CA ILE A 247 -21.33 1.24 -4.80
C ILE A 247 -20.65 2.17 -3.81
N ARG A 248 -21.25 3.33 -3.53
CA ARG A 248 -20.71 4.31 -2.59
C ARG A 248 -20.56 3.74 -1.20
N TYR A 249 -21.59 3.03 -0.72
CA TYR A 249 -21.50 2.34 0.56
C TYR A 249 -20.37 1.31 0.59
N GLY A 250 -20.18 0.55 -0.49
CA GLY A 250 -19.06 -0.39 -0.60
C GLY A 250 -17.70 0.31 -0.57
N GLU A 251 -17.54 1.39 -1.34
CA GLU A 251 -16.30 2.19 -1.41
C GLU A 251 -15.99 2.88 -0.06
N HIS A 252 -17.00 3.42 0.62
CA HIS A 252 -16.85 4.05 1.94
C HIS A 252 -16.53 3.04 3.03
N LEU A 253 -17.17 1.85 3.02
CA LEU A 253 -16.81 0.76 3.93
C LEU A 253 -15.35 0.32 3.70
N THR A 254 -14.92 0.18 2.45
CA THR A 254 -13.51 -0.12 2.13
C THR A 254 -12.58 0.93 2.71
N ALA A 255 -12.89 2.22 2.51
CA ALA A 255 -12.09 3.32 3.02
C ALA A 255 -11.96 3.27 4.56
N ILE A 256 -13.07 3.02 5.27
CA ILE A 256 -13.07 2.86 6.73
C ILE A 256 -12.16 1.70 7.12
N PHE A 257 -12.40 0.50 6.60
CA PHE A 257 -11.67 -0.70 7.03
C PHE A 257 -10.18 -0.60 6.75
N VAL A 258 -9.79 -0.17 5.54
CA VAL A 258 -8.38 -0.01 5.17
C VAL A 258 -7.69 1.01 6.07
N CYS A 259 -8.28 2.20 6.23
CA CYS A 259 -7.66 3.24 7.05
C CYS A 259 -7.57 2.81 8.51
N TRP A 260 -8.62 2.19 9.05
CA TRP A 260 -8.67 1.76 10.43
C TRP A 260 -7.63 0.66 10.72
N ILE A 261 -7.53 -0.36 9.86
CA ILE A 261 -6.54 -1.45 10.00
C ILE A 261 -5.10 -0.91 10.11
N PHE A 262 -4.72 0.01 9.22
CA PHE A 262 -3.33 0.49 9.15
C PHE A 262 -3.04 1.72 10.01
N SER A 263 -4.06 2.36 10.59
CA SER A 263 -3.90 3.63 11.31
C SER A 263 -2.97 3.58 12.53
N SER A 264 -2.90 2.45 13.24
CA SER A 264 -1.98 2.29 14.37
C SER A 264 -0.51 2.33 13.97
N GLY A 265 -0.17 1.75 12.81
CA GLY A 265 1.18 1.78 12.26
C GLY A 265 1.46 2.97 11.34
N ILE A 266 0.41 3.59 10.79
CA ILE A 266 0.48 4.74 9.87
C ILE A 266 -0.57 5.78 10.30
N PRO A 267 -0.29 6.62 11.32
CA PRO A 267 -1.28 7.55 11.88
C PRO A 267 -1.88 8.54 10.88
N LEU A 268 -1.16 8.84 9.79
CA LEU A 268 -1.66 9.67 8.68
C LEU A 268 -2.92 9.09 8.02
N MET A 269 -3.20 7.79 8.17
CA MET A 269 -4.43 7.16 7.68
C MET A 269 -5.70 7.71 8.34
N TYR A 270 -5.63 8.16 9.60
CA TYR A 270 -6.76 8.81 10.26
C TYR A 270 -7.15 10.10 9.53
N TRP A 271 -6.15 10.94 9.25
CA TRP A 271 -6.33 12.20 8.55
C TRP A 271 -6.79 11.98 7.11
N SER A 272 -6.21 11.01 6.39
CA SER A 272 -6.65 10.70 5.03
C SER A 272 -8.10 10.24 4.99
N CYS A 273 -8.53 9.43 5.96
CA CYS A 273 -9.91 8.98 6.08
C CYS A 273 -10.87 10.15 6.35
N ALA A 274 -10.53 11.03 7.29
CA ALA A 274 -11.34 12.21 7.61
C ALA A 274 -11.48 13.15 6.40
N ILE A 275 -10.37 13.44 5.72
CA ILE A 275 -10.36 14.27 4.51
C ILE A 275 -11.17 13.61 3.39
N SER A 276 -11.02 12.29 3.21
CA SER A 276 -11.81 11.50 2.25
C SER A 276 -13.31 11.71 2.46
N PHE A 277 -13.79 11.53 3.69
CA PHE A 277 -15.21 11.70 4.01
C PHE A 277 -15.69 13.14 3.85
N ALA A 278 -14.88 14.13 4.24
CA ALA A 278 -15.23 15.53 4.06
C ALA A 278 -15.38 15.90 2.57
N LEU A 279 -14.42 15.51 1.73
CA LEU A 279 -14.47 15.75 0.29
C LEU A 279 -15.63 15.02 -0.37
N HIS A 280 -15.80 13.74 -0.07
CA HIS A 280 -16.90 12.94 -0.60
C HIS A 280 -18.25 13.50 -0.17
N PHE A 281 -18.42 13.94 1.07
CA PHE A 281 -19.66 14.55 1.52
C PHE A 281 -20.09 15.72 0.62
N TRP A 282 -19.19 16.67 0.34
CA TRP A 282 -19.53 17.84 -0.48
C TRP A 282 -19.79 17.48 -1.95
N VAL A 283 -18.91 16.67 -2.55
CA VAL A 283 -19.01 16.29 -3.96
C VAL A 283 -20.25 15.44 -4.20
N GLU A 284 -20.49 14.43 -3.35
CA GLU A 284 -21.63 13.54 -3.47
C GLU A 284 -22.95 14.22 -3.15
N LYS A 285 -22.97 15.16 -2.19
CA LYS A 285 -24.14 16.00 -1.91
C LYS A 285 -24.50 16.86 -3.12
N TYR A 286 -23.50 17.46 -3.77
CA TYR A 286 -23.73 18.23 -5.00
C TYR A 286 -24.29 17.33 -6.11
N GLU A 287 -23.69 16.17 -6.34
CA GLU A 287 -24.15 15.23 -7.36
C GLU A 287 -25.60 14.75 -7.10
N LEU A 288 -25.91 14.36 -5.86
CA LEU A 288 -27.25 13.92 -5.47
C LEU A 288 -28.30 15.01 -5.69
N LEU A 289 -28.03 16.24 -5.25
CA LEU A 289 -29.01 17.32 -5.26
C LEU A 289 -29.12 18.05 -6.60
N LYS A 290 -28.03 18.12 -7.37
CA LYS A 290 -27.93 18.96 -8.57
C LYS A 290 -27.67 18.20 -9.85
N VAL A 291 -27.33 16.91 -9.82
CA VAL A 291 -26.93 16.14 -11.01
C VAL A 291 -27.82 14.93 -11.25
N CYS A 292 -28.16 14.18 -10.20
CA CYS A 292 -28.94 12.96 -10.31
C CYS A 292 -30.42 13.20 -10.64
N SER A 293 -31.06 12.17 -11.21
CA SER A 293 -32.51 12.07 -11.29
C SER A 293 -33.12 11.74 -9.93
N TYR A 294 -34.44 11.89 -9.80
CA TYR A 294 -35.17 11.56 -8.57
C TYR A 294 -34.79 10.14 -8.10
N PRO A 295 -34.20 9.98 -6.89
CA PRO A 295 -33.70 8.70 -6.43
C PRO A 295 -34.86 7.74 -6.12
N ILE A 296 -34.60 6.45 -6.30
CA ILE A 296 -35.53 5.41 -5.85
C ILE A 296 -35.59 5.45 -4.32
N ASN A 297 -36.77 5.27 -3.74
CA ASN A 297 -36.93 5.17 -2.29
C ASN A 297 -36.21 3.90 -1.79
N TYR A 298 -35.02 4.06 -1.20
CA TYR A 298 -34.30 2.96 -0.56
C TYR A 298 -34.81 2.75 0.87
N SER A 299 -34.93 1.49 1.29
CA SER A 299 -35.22 1.15 2.68
C SER A 299 -34.00 1.42 3.58
N SER A 300 -34.24 1.60 4.88
CA SER A 300 -33.16 1.77 5.88
C SER A 300 -32.25 0.55 6.05
N ASP A 301 -32.56 -0.56 5.38
CA ASP A 301 -31.91 -1.86 5.60
C ASP A 301 -30.43 -1.84 5.20
N LEU A 302 -30.08 -1.12 4.13
CA LEU A 302 -28.68 -0.99 3.71
C LEU A 302 -27.85 -0.26 4.77
N ALA A 303 -28.37 0.86 5.29
CA ALA A 303 -27.70 1.64 6.31
C ALA A 303 -27.54 0.82 7.61
N LYS A 304 -28.56 0.07 8.01
CA LYS A 304 -28.48 -0.85 9.16
C LYS A 304 -27.44 -1.94 8.95
N PHE A 305 -27.39 -2.54 7.77
CA PHE A 305 -26.38 -3.55 7.40
C PHE A 305 -24.95 -2.99 7.45
N VAL A 306 -24.75 -1.78 6.94
CA VAL A 306 -23.44 -1.12 6.98
C VAL A 306 -23.05 -0.82 8.43
N ALA A 307 -23.96 -0.23 9.21
CA ALA A 307 -23.74 0.07 10.62
C ALA A 307 -23.42 -1.18 11.44
N SER A 308 -24.10 -2.31 11.18
CA SER A 308 -23.82 -3.59 11.86
C SER A 308 -22.47 -4.19 11.48
N THR A 309 -21.87 -3.76 10.37
CA THR A 309 -20.57 -4.24 9.89
C THR A 309 -19.40 -3.45 10.50
N LEU A 310 -19.62 -2.18 10.88
CA LEU A 310 -18.58 -1.31 11.44
C LEU A 310 -17.84 -1.86 12.68
N PRO A 311 -18.49 -2.55 13.64
CA PRO A 311 -17.79 -3.13 14.79
C PRO A 311 -16.67 -4.11 14.41
N ILE A 312 -16.79 -4.79 13.26
CA ILE A 312 -15.75 -5.69 12.75
C ILE A 312 -14.47 -4.90 12.42
N SER A 313 -14.61 -3.67 11.92
CA SER A 313 -13.47 -2.77 11.65
C SER A 313 -12.68 -2.52 12.93
N THR A 314 -13.35 -2.31 14.06
CA THR A 314 -12.69 -2.09 15.35
C THR A 314 -11.87 -3.30 15.78
N ILE A 315 -12.40 -4.52 15.62
CA ILE A 315 -11.66 -5.75 15.92
C ILE A 315 -10.41 -5.85 15.03
N LEU A 316 -10.56 -5.59 13.72
CA LEU A 316 -9.44 -5.62 12.79
C LEU A 316 -8.39 -4.54 13.08
N HIS A 317 -8.80 -3.37 13.57
CA HIS A 317 -7.89 -2.34 14.03
C HIS A 317 -7.12 -2.75 15.28
N LEU A 318 -7.74 -3.45 16.23
CA LEU A 318 -7.02 -4.01 17.37
C LEU A 318 -5.98 -5.03 16.92
N LEU A 319 -6.31 -5.89 15.95
CA LEU A 319 -5.34 -6.82 15.37
C LEU A 319 -4.18 -6.09 14.67
N GLY A 320 -4.50 -5.06 13.87
CA GLY A 320 -3.50 -4.22 13.22
C GLY A 320 -2.63 -3.45 14.22
N ALA A 321 -3.20 -2.99 15.34
CA ALA A 321 -2.48 -2.33 16.43
C ALA A 321 -1.55 -3.31 17.15
N CYS A 322 -2.04 -4.50 17.49
CA CYS A 322 -1.21 -5.55 18.09
C CYS A 322 -0.02 -5.89 17.19
N TRP A 323 -0.23 -5.96 15.87
CA TRP A 323 0.86 -6.19 14.92
C TRP A 323 1.82 -4.99 14.82
N ALA A 324 1.32 -3.76 14.73
CA ALA A 324 2.14 -2.55 14.70
C ALA A 324 3.02 -2.39 15.95
N TYR A 325 2.45 -2.66 17.12
CA TYR A 325 3.14 -2.45 18.38
C TYR A 325 3.87 -3.69 18.90
N SER A 326 3.74 -4.86 18.27
CA SER A 326 4.51 -6.05 18.68
C SER A 326 6.01 -5.91 18.40
N VAL A 327 6.38 -5.05 17.44
CA VAL A 327 7.78 -4.77 17.08
C VAL A 327 8.48 -3.90 18.14
N ILE A 328 7.73 -3.02 18.80
CA ILE A 328 8.27 -2.11 19.81
C ILE A 328 8.27 -2.86 21.15
N GLY A 329 9.44 -3.00 21.79
CA GLY A 329 9.54 -3.57 23.12
C GLY A 329 8.82 -2.70 24.14
N VAL A 330 7.52 -2.93 24.36
CA VAL A 330 6.74 -2.17 25.35
C VAL A 330 7.06 -2.71 26.76
N PRO A 331 7.34 -1.83 27.75
CA PRO A 331 7.48 -2.24 29.14
C PRO A 331 6.27 -3.05 29.61
N ARG A 332 6.53 -4.12 30.37
CA ARG A 332 5.48 -5.02 30.85
C ARG A 332 4.45 -4.24 31.67
N SER A 333 3.20 -4.23 31.21
CA SER A 333 2.14 -3.58 31.99
C SER A 333 1.73 -4.49 33.17
N PRO A 334 1.57 -3.94 34.39
CA PRO A 334 1.05 -4.70 35.53
C PRO A 334 -0.37 -5.24 35.30
N LEU A 335 -1.16 -4.53 34.47
CA LEU A 335 -2.55 -4.84 34.14
C LEU A 335 -2.70 -6.07 33.23
N ALA A 336 -1.81 -6.25 32.24
CA ALA A 336 -1.82 -7.44 31.38
C ALA A 336 -1.14 -8.66 32.03
N GLY A 337 -0.35 -8.44 33.10
CA GLY A 337 0.45 -9.48 33.76
C GLY A 337 -0.35 -10.52 34.54
N GLY A 338 -1.59 -10.22 34.94
CA GLY A 338 -2.42 -11.10 35.79
C GLY A 338 -3.25 -12.14 35.00
N GLY A 339 -4.39 -11.72 34.46
CA GLY A 339 -5.38 -12.66 33.88
C GLY A 339 -5.22 -12.98 32.40
N ALA A 340 -4.73 -12.03 31.58
CA ALA A 340 -4.62 -12.20 30.13
C ALA A 340 -3.36 -12.96 29.69
N ARG A 341 -2.34 -12.97 30.55
CA ARG A 341 -1.04 -13.58 30.29
C ARG A 341 -1.08 -15.05 29.83
N PRO A 342 -1.71 -15.99 30.54
CA PRO A 342 -1.70 -17.40 30.13
C PRO A 342 -2.38 -17.61 28.77
N VAL A 343 -3.43 -16.84 28.45
CA VAL A 343 -4.10 -16.88 27.15
C VAL A 343 -3.17 -16.36 26.05
N LEU A 344 -2.51 -15.23 26.28
CA LEU A 344 -1.58 -14.64 25.32
C LEU A 344 -0.35 -15.52 25.08
N GLU A 345 0.22 -16.14 26.14
CA GLU A 345 1.33 -17.09 26.01
C GLU A 345 0.89 -18.35 25.26
N THR A 346 -0.31 -18.87 25.52
CA THR A 346 -0.85 -20.03 24.78
C THR A 346 -1.03 -19.74 23.30
N VAL A 347 -1.61 -18.57 22.97
CA VAL A 347 -1.76 -18.11 21.58
C VAL A 347 -0.38 -17.92 20.93
N ALA A 348 0.55 -17.24 21.60
CA ALA A 348 1.90 -17.04 21.08
C ALA A 348 2.63 -18.36 20.85
N LEU A 349 2.47 -19.35 21.74
CA LEU A 349 3.03 -20.70 21.58
C LEU A 349 2.38 -21.48 20.43
N ALA A 350 1.06 -21.39 20.27
CA ALA A 350 0.34 -22.02 19.17
C ALA A 350 0.81 -21.47 17.80
N PHE A 351 1.05 -20.16 17.71
CA PHE A 351 1.55 -19.52 16.50
C PHE A 351 3.08 -19.48 16.38
N ARG A 352 3.83 -19.88 17.42
CA ARG A 352 5.31 -19.92 17.40
C ARG A 352 5.83 -20.74 16.24
N GLY A 353 5.09 -21.77 15.85
CA GLY A 353 5.43 -22.56 14.69
C GLY A 353 5.48 -21.74 13.40
N LEU A 354 4.49 -20.87 13.16
CA LEU A 354 4.38 -20.08 11.94
C LEU A 354 5.52 -19.05 11.80
N TRP A 355 5.96 -18.50 12.94
CA TRP A 355 6.98 -17.45 13.04
C TRP A 355 8.36 -17.98 13.49
N LYS A 356 8.54 -19.30 13.59
CA LYS A 356 9.86 -19.86 13.87
C LYS A 356 10.74 -19.53 12.66
N HIS A 357 11.85 -18.82 12.87
CA HIS A 357 12.79 -18.32 11.85
C HIS A 357 12.43 -16.99 11.15
N THR A 358 11.33 -16.34 11.53
CA THR A 358 11.09 -14.93 11.16
C THR A 358 11.64 -14.03 12.26
N THR A 359 12.94 -13.73 12.22
CA THR A 359 13.47 -12.66 13.06
C THR A 359 13.06 -11.31 12.45
N GLY A 360 13.04 -10.22 13.23
CA GLY A 360 12.85 -8.85 12.70
C GLY A 360 13.98 -8.40 11.75
N LEU A 361 14.95 -9.28 11.56
CA LEU A 361 16.02 -9.24 10.61
C LEU A 361 15.51 -9.81 9.28
N THR A 362 15.86 -9.17 8.17
CA THR A 362 15.58 -9.70 6.82
C THR A 362 16.09 -11.13 6.68
N ALA A 363 15.54 -11.92 5.75
CA ALA A 363 16.00 -13.30 5.50
C ALA A 363 17.53 -13.43 5.35
N LYS A 364 18.20 -12.35 4.91
CA LYS A 364 19.66 -12.25 4.79
C LYS A 364 20.38 -12.01 6.12
N GLN A 365 19.83 -11.14 6.97
CA GLN A 365 20.36 -10.89 8.32
C GLN A 365 20.13 -12.10 9.27
N VAL A 366 19.12 -12.95 9.00
CA VAL A 366 18.97 -14.27 9.65
C VAL A 366 20.14 -15.18 9.32
N CYS A 367 20.58 -15.21 8.06
CA CYS A 367 21.74 -16.02 7.64
C CYS A 367 23.05 -15.54 8.29
N GLN A 368 23.21 -14.23 8.49
CA GLN A 368 24.38 -13.64 9.15
C GLN A 368 24.39 -13.85 10.68
N ALA A 369 23.22 -13.90 11.32
CA ALA A 369 23.09 -14.10 12.77
C ALA A 369 23.24 -15.58 13.24
N GLY A 370 23.63 -16.47 12.31
CA GLY A 370 23.84 -17.89 12.59
C GLY A 370 22.71 -18.76 12.07
N CYS A 371 22.90 -19.31 10.87
CA CYS A 371 22.17 -20.51 10.48
C CYS A 371 22.53 -21.64 11.47
N PRO A 372 21.55 -22.35 12.07
CA PRO A 372 21.83 -23.67 12.58
C PRO A 372 22.19 -24.54 11.37
N SER A 373 23.42 -25.06 11.40
CA SER A 373 23.97 -26.07 10.49
C SER A 373 23.02 -27.24 10.28
#